data_AF-A0A1S1NLY9-F1
#
_entry.id   AF-A0A1S1NLY9-F1
#
_cell.length_a   1.000
_cell.length_b   1.000
_cell.length_c   1.000
_cell.angle_alpha   90.00
_cell.angle_beta   90.00
_cell.angle_gamma   90.00
#
_symmetry.space_group_name_H-M   'P 1'
#
loop_
_entity.id
_entity.type
_entity.pdbx_description
1 polymer ?
#
loop_
_entity_poly.entity_id
_entity_poly.type
_entity_poly.pdbx_seq_one_letter_code
_entity_poly.pdbx_strand_id
1 'polypeptide(L)'
;MFTTVLDWPVTDVKPQVEWADIVLSSLGFKRLVLEVKRPGSLIGRRAAIDAALRQARRYAAGQRVGAVAVSDATMLYAADVTGGGLRHRVWVKLDTEQAPEDLWWLSLHGIYRPCPDLTVELGTLPSWGDTLTASAADACEILHPKYALGMQCFAYVGAANDTRTWKLPYLLADGITPDTRRLPKAIQCILSNYRGARVDIPPDVVDEVLVRLGKAVAMLRKMPCQQAAAADAYREAHQALEQLDRLSDVGCCRP
;
A
#
# COMPACT_ATOMS: atom_id res chain seq x y z
N MET A 1 16.86 14.04 -0.98
CA MET A 1 16.59 12.80 -1.74
C MET A 1 15.14 12.37 -1.59
N PHE A 2 14.70 11.77 -0.48
CA PHE A 2 13.32 11.24 -0.39
C PHE A 2 12.22 12.28 -0.63
N THR A 3 12.38 13.48 -0.07
CA THR A 3 11.38 14.54 -0.19
C THR A 3 11.46 15.29 -1.52
N THR A 4 12.67 15.66 -1.93
CA THR A 4 12.91 16.54 -3.09
C THR A 4 12.99 15.83 -4.42
N VAL A 5 13.37 14.55 -4.44
CA VAL A 5 13.61 13.76 -5.67
C VAL A 5 12.58 12.64 -5.83
N LEU A 6 12.07 12.11 -4.72
CA LEU A 6 11.23 10.90 -4.69
C LEU A 6 9.79 11.17 -4.23
N ASP A 7 9.43 12.45 -4.16
CA ASP A 7 8.09 12.98 -3.89
C ASP A 7 7.46 12.56 -2.55
N TRP A 8 8.26 12.05 -1.61
CA TRP A 8 7.75 11.73 -0.27
C TRP A 8 7.43 13.03 0.48
N PRO A 9 6.21 13.21 1.01
CA PRO A 9 5.94 14.30 1.94
C PRO A 9 6.91 14.26 3.14
N VAL A 10 7.29 15.42 3.67
CA VAL A 10 8.14 15.48 4.88
C VAL A 10 7.49 14.73 6.04
N THR A 11 6.15 14.80 6.15
CA THR A 11 5.36 14.08 7.15
C THR A 11 5.48 12.55 7.04
N ASP A 12 5.85 12.05 5.87
CA ASP A 12 5.87 10.63 5.53
C ASP A 12 7.28 10.03 5.68
N VAL A 13 8.29 10.87 5.94
CA VAL A 13 9.66 10.46 6.29
C VAL A 13 9.82 10.52 7.81
N LYS A 14 9.77 9.36 8.49
CA LYS A 14 9.77 9.28 9.95
C LYS A 14 11.16 8.90 10.49
N PRO A 15 11.93 9.81 11.11
CA PRO A 15 13.20 9.46 11.73
C PRO A 15 12.99 8.71 13.06
N GLN A 16 13.90 7.78 13.38
CA GLN A 16 14.02 7.15 14.70
C GLN A 16 12.76 6.43 15.20
N VAL A 17 12.03 5.76 14.30
CA VAL A 17 10.84 4.97 14.65
C VAL A 17 11.25 3.56 15.04
N GLU A 18 10.96 3.17 16.29
CA GLU A 18 11.22 1.82 16.81
C GLU A 18 12.65 1.33 16.52
N TRP A 19 13.63 2.20 16.82
CA TRP A 19 15.07 1.97 16.65
C TRP A 19 15.59 1.93 15.21
N ALA A 20 14.71 2.05 14.20
CA ALA A 20 15.14 2.25 12.81
C ALA A 20 15.53 3.70 12.58
N ASP A 21 16.59 3.93 11.78
CA ASP A 21 17.05 5.29 11.49
C ASP A 21 15.99 6.13 10.78
N ILE A 22 15.39 5.56 9.73
CA ILE A 22 14.31 6.20 8.95
C ILE A 22 13.28 5.15 8.55
N VAL A 23 12.00 5.50 8.69
CA VAL A 23 10.87 4.72 8.16
C VAL A 23 10.06 5.61 7.21
N LEU A 24 9.90 5.17 5.97
CA LEU A 24 8.99 5.82 5.02
C LEU A 24 7.59 5.24 5.21
N SER A 25 6.61 6.11 5.38
CA SER A 25 5.21 5.73 5.60
C SER A 25 4.29 6.52 4.70
N SER A 26 3.19 5.94 4.24
CA SER A 26 2.19 6.64 3.43
C SER A 26 0.81 6.16 3.84
N LEU A 27 -0.11 7.11 4.06
CA LEU A 27 -1.46 6.86 4.56
C LEU A 27 -1.47 6.02 5.86
N GLY A 28 -0.49 6.26 6.75
CA GLY A 28 -0.35 5.54 8.02
C GLY A 28 0.35 4.17 7.92
N PHE A 29 0.57 3.64 6.71
CA PHE A 29 1.25 2.36 6.51
C PHE A 29 2.76 2.54 6.34
N LYS A 30 3.56 1.77 7.08
CA LYS A 30 5.02 1.77 6.95
C LYS A 30 5.43 0.98 5.71
N ARG A 31 6.19 1.59 4.82
CA ARG A 31 6.51 1.06 3.48
C ARG A 31 7.96 0.64 3.31
N LEU A 32 8.90 1.36 3.92
CA LEU A 32 10.33 1.09 3.81
C LEU A 32 11.02 1.38 5.14
N VAL A 33 11.83 0.45 5.62
CA VAL A 33 12.78 0.69 6.71
C VAL A 33 14.16 0.95 6.12
N LEU A 34 14.78 2.07 6.46
CA LEU A 34 16.10 2.47 6.00
C LEU A 34 17.08 2.55 7.19
N GLU A 35 18.20 1.83 7.06
CA GLU A 35 19.35 1.94 7.94
C GLU A 35 20.42 2.84 7.29
N VAL A 36 20.94 3.81 8.04
CA VAL A 36 21.91 4.78 7.56
C VAL A 36 23.26 4.56 8.23
N LYS A 37 24.31 4.44 7.43
CA LYS A 37 25.70 4.33 7.91
C LYS A 37 26.50 5.59 7.60
N ARG A 38 27.70 5.67 8.18
CA ARG A 38 28.61 6.80 7.98
C ARG A 38 28.98 6.95 6.50
N PRO A 39 29.14 8.18 5.99
CA PRO A 39 29.49 8.42 4.59
C PRO A 39 30.62 7.54 4.03
N GLY A 40 30.37 6.89 2.89
CA GLY A 40 31.32 6.04 2.19
C GLY A 40 31.72 4.73 2.90
N SER A 41 31.05 4.37 3.99
CA SER A 41 31.41 3.19 4.80
C SER A 41 30.95 1.85 4.23
N LEU A 42 30.09 1.84 3.19
CA LEU A 42 29.52 0.63 2.59
C LEU A 42 30.13 0.28 1.24
N ILE A 43 30.56 1.27 0.46
CA ILE A 43 31.08 1.06 -0.90
C ILE A 43 32.26 0.07 -0.91
N GLY A 44 32.16 -0.96 -1.76
CA GLY A 44 33.18 -2.00 -1.89
C GLY A 44 33.28 -2.96 -0.70
N ARG A 45 32.40 -2.84 0.32
CA ARG A 45 32.47 -3.61 1.57
C ARG A 45 31.23 -4.47 1.76
N ARG A 46 31.17 -5.60 1.04
CA ARG A 46 30.03 -6.54 1.10
C ARG A 46 29.64 -6.93 2.53
N ALA A 47 30.61 -7.27 3.39
CA ALA A 47 30.32 -7.65 4.78
C ALA A 47 29.64 -6.53 5.59
N ALA A 48 29.96 -5.26 5.32
CA ALA A 48 29.33 -4.12 5.97
C ALA A 48 27.90 -3.89 5.46
N ILE A 49 27.68 -4.07 4.16
CA ILE A 49 26.35 -4.04 3.54
C ILE A 49 25.46 -5.15 4.13
N ASP A 50 25.96 -6.38 4.20
CA ASP A 50 25.22 -7.53 4.75
C ASP A 50 24.89 -7.34 6.24
N ALA A 51 25.79 -6.73 7.01
CA ALA A 51 25.54 -6.38 8.41
C ALA A 51 24.45 -5.31 8.55
N ALA A 52 24.51 -4.24 7.77
CA ALA A 52 23.49 -3.20 7.74
C ALA A 52 22.12 -3.74 7.30
N LEU A 53 22.09 -4.62 6.30
CA LEU A 53 20.87 -5.28 5.84
C LEU A 53 20.27 -6.18 6.90
N ARG A 54 21.08 -6.98 7.60
CA ARG A 54 20.60 -7.77 8.74
C ARG A 54 19.99 -6.89 9.82
N GLN A 55 20.56 -5.71 10.08
CA GLN A 55 19.99 -4.75 11.01
C GLN A 55 18.64 -4.20 10.53
N ALA A 56 18.57 -3.66 9.31
CA ALA A 56 17.34 -3.16 8.71
C ALA A 56 16.22 -4.23 8.67
N ARG A 57 16.57 -5.48 8.36
CA ARG A 57 15.64 -6.61 8.36
C ARG A 57 15.06 -6.94 9.74
N ARG A 58 15.85 -6.82 10.81
CA ARG A 58 15.34 -7.02 12.19
C ARG A 58 14.29 -5.98 12.53
N TYR A 59 14.54 -4.72 12.20
CA TYR A 59 13.57 -3.65 12.41
C TYR A 59 12.33 -3.83 11.53
N ALA A 60 12.50 -4.14 10.24
CA ALA A 60 11.39 -4.40 9.35
C ALA A 60 10.52 -5.58 9.81
N ALA A 61 11.12 -6.65 10.33
CA ALA A 61 10.38 -7.77 10.90
C ALA A 61 9.54 -7.37 12.13
N GLY A 62 10.13 -6.59 13.06
CA GLY A 62 9.39 -6.07 14.21
C GLY A 62 8.26 -5.11 13.82
N GLN A 63 8.45 -4.36 12.73
CA GLN A 63 7.51 -3.36 12.23
C GLN A 63 6.55 -3.87 11.15
N ARG A 64 6.61 -5.17 10.81
CA ARG A 64 5.84 -5.82 9.72
C ARG A 64 5.97 -5.08 8.38
N VAL A 65 7.17 -4.60 8.05
CA VAL A 65 7.46 -3.88 6.80
C VAL A 65 8.05 -4.83 5.76
N GLY A 66 7.50 -4.81 4.55
CA GLY A 66 7.89 -5.70 3.46
C GLY A 66 9.15 -5.29 2.68
N ALA A 67 9.68 -4.08 2.89
CA ALA A 67 10.87 -3.60 2.18
C ALA A 67 11.90 -2.97 3.13
N VAL A 68 13.17 -3.15 2.79
CA VAL A 68 14.32 -2.61 3.53
C VAL A 68 15.27 -1.86 2.60
N ALA A 69 15.98 -0.89 3.15
CA ALA A 69 17.08 -0.21 2.49
C ALA A 69 18.25 0.03 3.43
N VAL A 70 19.44 0.17 2.84
CA VAL A 70 20.65 0.64 3.49
C VAL A 70 21.26 1.75 2.67
N SER A 71 21.80 2.78 3.31
CA SER A 71 22.54 3.84 2.64
C SER A 71 23.67 4.36 3.50
N ASP A 72 24.72 4.83 2.85
CA ASP A 72 25.78 5.62 3.48
C ASP A 72 25.88 7.01 2.85
N ALA A 73 24.80 7.55 2.30
CA ALA A 73 24.77 8.81 1.54
C ALA A 73 25.63 8.84 0.25
N THR A 74 26.47 7.84 -0.03
CA THR A 74 27.21 7.69 -1.28
C THR A 74 26.62 6.55 -2.13
N MET A 75 26.06 5.54 -1.50
CA MET A 75 25.28 4.49 -2.15
C MET A 75 23.96 4.25 -1.45
N LEU A 76 23.02 3.68 -2.19
CA LEU A 76 21.75 3.19 -1.67
C LEU A 76 21.46 1.82 -2.25
N TYR A 77 21.11 0.88 -1.37
CA TYR A 77 20.62 -0.42 -1.75
C TYR A 77 19.26 -0.68 -1.07
N ALA A 78 18.29 -1.17 -1.83
CA ALA A 78 16.97 -1.52 -1.33
C ALA A 78 16.48 -2.87 -1.90
N ALA A 79 15.68 -3.57 -1.10
CA ALA A 79 15.15 -4.88 -1.44
C ALA A 79 13.81 -5.13 -0.75
N ASP A 80 12.98 -5.94 -1.40
CA ASP A 80 11.78 -6.52 -0.79
C ASP A 80 12.16 -7.76 0.02
N VAL A 81 11.52 -7.96 1.17
CA VAL A 81 11.69 -9.13 2.03
C VAL A 81 10.66 -10.18 1.63
N THR A 82 11.10 -11.27 1.00
CA THR A 82 10.22 -12.32 0.48
C THR A 82 10.74 -13.71 0.88
N GLY A 83 9.86 -14.58 1.39
CA GLY A 83 10.20 -16.00 1.66
C GLY A 83 11.45 -16.25 2.53
N GLY A 84 11.79 -15.31 3.42
CA GLY A 84 13.02 -15.37 4.23
C GLY A 84 14.30 -14.83 3.56
N GLY A 85 14.24 -14.49 2.27
CA GLY A 85 15.31 -13.88 1.49
C GLY A 85 15.11 -12.38 1.23
N LEU A 86 15.94 -11.84 0.33
CA LEU A 86 15.84 -10.48 -0.19
C LEU A 86 15.70 -10.53 -1.71
N ARG A 87 14.72 -9.80 -2.24
CA ARG A 87 14.55 -9.57 -3.68
C ARG A 87 15.00 -8.15 -3.99
N HIS A 88 16.01 -8.02 -4.85
CA HIS A 88 16.59 -6.72 -5.21
C HIS A 88 15.53 -5.76 -5.78
N ARG A 89 15.56 -4.51 -5.32
CA ARG A 89 14.71 -3.42 -5.85
C ARG A 89 15.54 -2.30 -6.45
N VAL A 90 16.55 -1.80 -5.73
CA VAL A 90 17.43 -0.71 -6.19
C VAL A 90 18.86 -0.96 -5.71
N TRP A 91 19.85 -0.71 -6.56
CA TRP A 91 21.25 -0.55 -6.15
C TRP A 91 21.86 0.60 -6.93
N VAL A 92 22.09 1.74 -6.28
CA VAL A 92 22.56 2.95 -6.97
C VAL A 92 23.66 3.67 -6.21
N LYS A 93 24.43 4.43 -6.96
CA LYS A 93 25.38 5.43 -6.48
C LYS A 93 24.66 6.78 -6.38
N LEU A 94 24.90 7.53 -5.31
CA LEU A 94 24.19 8.77 -4.99
C LEU A 94 25.04 10.03 -5.22
N ASP A 95 26.38 9.91 -5.29
CA ASP A 95 27.32 10.97 -5.65
C ASP A 95 27.43 11.13 -7.18
N THR A 96 26.28 11.24 -7.84
CA THR A 96 26.14 11.53 -9.28
C THR A 96 25.45 12.87 -9.48
N GLU A 97 25.76 13.58 -10.56
CA GLU A 97 25.17 14.90 -10.84
C GLU A 97 23.65 14.83 -11.09
N GLN A 98 23.19 13.72 -11.68
CA GLN A 98 21.77 13.43 -11.91
C GLN A 98 21.31 12.28 -11.03
N ALA A 99 20.06 12.34 -10.58
CA ALA A 99 19.44 11.27 -9.81
C ALA A 99 19.25 10.02 -10.70
N PRO A 100 19.76 8.84 -10.30
CA PRO A 100 19.56 7.61 -11.06
C PRO A 100 18.07 7.26 -11.22
N GLU A 101 17.66 6.87 -12.43
CA GLU A 101 16.26 6.53 -12.73
C GLU A 101 15.72 5.40 -11.86
N ASP A 102 16.57 4.43 -11.49
CA ASP A 102 16.21 3.30 -10.63
C ASP A 102 15.70 3.73 -9.25
N LEU A 103 16.05 4.95 -8.78
CA LEU A 103 15.49 5.48 -7.55
C LEU A 103 13.97 5.63 -7.61
N TRP A 104 13.38 5.70 -8.80
CA TRP A 104 11.93 5.73 -8.98
C TRP A 104 11.22 4.56 -8.29
N TRP A 105 11.83 3.38 -8.19
CA TRP A 105 11.26 2.22 -7.49
C TRP A 105 11.11 2.42 -5.97
N LEU A 106 11.74 3.45 -5.42
CA LEU A 106 11.60 3.92 -4.03
C LEU A 106 10.85 5.24 -3.92
N SER A 107 10.39 5.79 -5.04
CA SER A 107 9.51 6.95 -5.03
C SER A 107 8.19 6.63 -4.34
N LEU A 108 7.49 7.67 -3.93
CA LEU A 108 6.14 7.55 -3.41
C LEU A 108 5.23 6.76 -4.37
N HIS A 109 5.49 6.76 -5.68
CA HIS A 109 4.68 6.00 -6.65
C HIS A 109 5.23 4.62 -7.01
N GLY A 110 6.54 4.42 -6.92
CA GLY A 110 7.20 3.16 -7.26
C GLY A 110 7.20 2.13 -6.14
N ILE A 111 7.20 2.56 -4.88
CA ILE A 111 7.36 1.67 -3.71
C ILE A 111 6.28 0.58 -3.61
N TYR A 112 5.08 0.83 -4.12
CA TYR A 112 3.97 -0.14 -4.09
C TYR A 112 4.03 -1.19 -5.20
N ARG A 113 4.87 -0.96 -6.22
CA ARG A 113 4.91 -1.83 -7.38
C ARG A 113 5.84 -3.00 -7.10
N PRO A 114 5.44 -4.23 -7.45
CA PRO A 114 6.39 -5.33 -7.49
C PRO A 114 7.48 -4.96 -8.50
N CYS A 115 8.75 -5.01 -8.07
CA CYS A 115 9.86 -4.87 -9.00
C CYS A 115 9.85 -6.10 -9.92
N PRO A 116 9.83 -5.94 -11.26
CA PRO A 116 9.91 -7.10 -12.15
C PRO A 116 11.25 -7.83 -11.94
N ASP A 117 11.22 -9.17 -11.95
CA ASP A 117 12.45 -9.91 -12.23
C ASP A 117 12.82 -9.63 -13.69
N LEU A 118 14.11 -9.49 -14.00
CA LEU A 118 14.58 -9.23 -15.37
C LEU A 118 14.25 -10.42 -16.28
N THR A 119 13.02 -10.42 -16.81
CA THR A 119 12.54 -11.25 -17.92
C THR A 119 11.34 -10.55 -18.56
N VAL A 120 11.56 -10.03 -19.77
CA VAL A 120 10.55 -9.50 -20.73
C VAL A 120 10.09 -10.73 -21.54
N GLU A 121 8.84 -11.01 -21.92
CA GLU A 121 7.67 -10.21 -22.32
C GLU A 121 6.36 -10.90 -21.94
N LEU A 122 5.25 -10.15 -21.86
CA LEU A 122 3.95 -10.68 -22.26
C LEU A 122 3.05 -9.59 -22.87
N GLY A 123 2.61 -9.86 -24.10
CA GLY A 123 1.68 -9.02 -24.85
C GLY A 123 0.21 -9.11 -24.42
N THR A 124 -0.48 -8.02 -24.70
CA THR A 124 -1.91 -7.77 -24.97
C THR A 124 -3.02 -8.18 -23.99
N LEU A 125 -3.84 -7.20 -23.60
CA LEU A 125 -5.21 -7.37 -23.07
C LEU A 125 -6.20 -6.50 -23.87
N PRO A 126 -7.41 -6.99 -24.25
CA PRO A 126 -8.47 -6.14 -24.79
C PRO A 126 -9.67 -5.91 -23.82
N SER A 127 -10.20 -4.69 -23.95
CA SER A 127 -11.57 -4.12 -23.84
C SER A 127 -12.55 -4.42 -22.69
N TRP A 128 -13.37 -3.40 -22.43
CA TRP A 128 -14.42 -3.25 -21.42
C TRP A 128 -15.85 -3.42 -21.99
N GLY A 129 -16.78 -3.85 -21.12
CA GLY A 129 -18.25 -3.81 -21.27
C GLY A 129 -18.92 -4.89 -20.39
N ASP A 130 -20.14 -4.80 -19.86
CA ASP A 130 -21.12 -3.72 -19.68
C ASP A 130 -22.19 -4.10 -18.60
N THR A 131 -22.93 -3.10 -18.13
CA THR A 131 -24.27 -2.94 -17.46
C THR A 131 -25.10 -4.12 -16.87
N LEU A 132 -25.83 -3.86 -15.76
CA LEU A 132 -27.24 -4.30 -15.52
C LEU A 132 -27.92 -3.50 -14.38
N THR A 133 -29.24 -3.30 -14.52
CA THR A 133 -30.20 -2.44 -13.79
C THR A 133 -31.04 -3.19 -12.73
N ALA A 134 -31.55 -2.47 -11.70
CA ALA A 134 -32.87 -2.66 -11.06
C ALA A 134 -33.24 -1.50 -10.10
N SER A 135 -34.52 -1.10 -10.09
CA SER A 135 -35.20 -0.07 -9.25
C SER A 135 -35.95 -0.75 -8.07
N ALA A 136 -36.54 -0.11 -7.05
CA ALA A 136 -36.69 1.26 -6.53
C ALA A 136 -37.20 1.15 -5.08
N ALA A 137 -36.88 2.10 -4.19
CA ALA A 137 -37.79 2.62 -3.15
C ALA A 137 -37.24 3.91 -2.55
N ASP A 138 -38.16 4.78 -2.20
CA ASP A 138 -38.06 6.22 -1.93
C ASP A 138 -37.22 6.59 -0.70
N ALA A 139 -36.16 7.35 -0.94
CA ALA A 139 -35.72 8.47 -0.11
C ALA A 139 -35.01 9.43 -1.09
N CYS A 140 -35.03 10.73 -0.81
CA CYS A 140 -34.29 11.73 -1.59
C CYS A 140 -32.77 11.56 -1.34
N GLU A 141 -32.23 10.40 -1.71
CA GLU A 141 -30.88 9.96 -1.42
C GLU A 141 -30.00 10.47 -2.56
N ILE A 142 -29.08 11.37 -2.22
CA ILE A 142 -28.09 11.86 -3.17
C ILE A 142 -27.34 10.65 -3.70
N LEU A 143 -27.40 10.40 -5.02
CA LEU A 143 -26.64 9.31 -5.64
C LEU A 143 -25.34 9.84 -6.21
N HIS A 144 -24.28 9.04 -6.13
CA HIS A 144 -23.01 9.40 -6.74
C HIS A 144 -23.14 9.44 -8.28
N PRO A 145 -22.82 10.56 -8.96
CA PRO A 145 -23.13 10.75 -10.38
C PRO A 145 -22.48 9.72 -11.32
N LYS A 146 -21.26 9.27 -10.99
CA LYS A 146 -20.54 8.24 -11.77
C LYS A 146 -21.01 6.81 -11.52
N TYR A 147 -21.41 6.50 -10.30
CA TYR A 147 -21.61 5.11 -9.86
C TYR A 147 -23.08 4.75 -9.67
N ALA A 148 -23.97 5.76 -9.60
CA ALA A 148 -25.39 5.64 -9.30
C ALA A 148 -25.66 4.83 -8.01
N LEU A 149 -24.83 5.06 -6.98
CA LEU A 149 -24.92 4.41 -5.66
C LEU A 149 -25.07 5.45 -4.55
N GLY A 150 -25.78 5.08 -3.48
CA GLY A 150 -25.91 5.87 -2.24
C GLY A 150 -24.64 5.86 -1.40
N MET A 151 -24.55 6.79 -0.44
CA MET A 151 -23.38 7.01 0.42
C MET A 151 -22.92 5.76 1.19
N GLN A 152 -23.85 4.94 1.65
CA GLN A 152 -23.65 3.68 2.37
C GLN A 152 -22.82 2.67 1.59
N CYS A 153 -22.78 2.80 0.26
CA CYS A 153 -22.03 1.89 -0.60
C CYS A 153 -20.53 2.23 -0.70
N PHE A 154 -20.10 3.34 -0.09
CA PHE A 154 -18.72 3.86 -0.17
C PHE A 154 -17.99 3.65 1.15
N ALA A 155 -16.71 3.30 1.06
CA ALA A 155 -15.91 3.04 2.26
C ALA A 155 -15.51 4.32 2.98
N TYR A 156 -15.47 5.45 2.27
CA TYR A 156 -15.23 6.77 2.82
C TYR A 156 -16.20 7.79 2.23
N VAL A 157 -16.81 8.58 3.12
CA VAL A 157 -17.70 9.70 2.81
C VAL A 157 -17.25 10.86 3.67
N GLY A 158 -16.66 11.90 3.06
CA GLY A 158 -16.24 13.10 3.78
C GLY A 158 -17.45 13.99 4.11
N ALA A 159 -17.98 14.66 3.10
CA ALA A 159 -19.19 15.47 3.21
C ALA A 159 -20.37 14.75 2.54
N ALA A 160 -21.43 14.49 3.31
CA ALA A 160 -22.61 13.77 2.84
C ALA A 160 -23.41 14.49 1.73
N ASN A 161 -23.16 15.78 1.52
CA ASN A 161 -23.76 16.56 0.43
C ASN A 161 -22.81 16.80 -0.75
N ASP A 162 -21.55 16.36 -0.66
CA ASP A 162 -20.57 16.46 -1.75
C ASP A 162 -20.08 15.07 -2.18
N THR A 163 -20.70 14.56 -3.24
CA THR A 163 -20.37 13.25 -3.82
C THR A 163 -18.91 13.14 -4.29
N ARG A 164 -18.20 14.25 -4.52
CA ARG A 164 -16.77 14.20 -4.89
C ARG A 164 -15.90 13.69 -3.75
N THR A 165 -16.36 13.84 -2.50
CA THR A 165 -15.68 13.36 -1.31
C THR A 165 -15.92 11.87 -1.05
N TRP A 166 -16.88 11.25 -1.76
CA TRP A 166 -17.21 9.84 -1.57
C TRP A 166 -16.24 8.99 -2.39
N LYS A 167 -15.50 8.11 -1.71
CA LYS A 167 -14.43 7.33 -2.31
C LYS A 167 -14.65 5.85 -2.06
N LEU A 168 -14.13 5.03 -2.97
CA LEU A 168 -14.02 3.59 -2.80
C LEU A 168 -15.38 2.87 -2.66
N PRO A 169 -16.20 2.81 -3.72
CA PRO A 169 -17.43 2.02 -3.71
C PRO A 169 -17.09 0.54 -3.51
N TYR A 170 -17.80 -0.12 -2.60
CA TYR A 170 -17.52 -1.52 -2.23
C TYR A 170 -18.76 -2.34 -1.89
N LEU A 171 -19.96 -1.76 -1.78
CA LEU A 171 -21.23 -2.48 -1.68
C LEU A 171 -22.06 -2.35 -2.97
N LEU A 172 -23.00 -3.27 -3.15
CA LEU A 172 -24.06 -3.19 -4.15
C LEU A 172 -25.09 -2.12 -3.76
N ALA A 173 -26.03 -1.83 -4.65
CA ALA A 173 -27.07 -0.81 -4.45
C ALA A 173 -28.00 -1.10 -3.26
N ASP A 174 -28.01 -2.33 -2.74
CA ASP A 174 -28.71 -2.69 -1.51
C ASP A 174 -28.06 -2.11 -0.24
N GLY A 175 -26.84 -1.56 -0.34
CA GLY A 175 -26.10 -0.97 0.77
C GLY A 175 -25.65 -1.98 1.83
N ILE A 176 -25.76 -3.28 1.56
CA ILE A 176 -25.48 -4.36 2.52
C ILE A 176 -24.52 -5.38 1.92
N THR A 177 -24.73 -5.77 0.67
CA THR A 177 -23.96 -6.85 0.03
C THR A 177 -22.65 -6.32 -0.53
N PRO A 178 -21.49 -6.90 -0.17
CA PRO A 178 -20.22 -6.49 -0.75
C PRO A 178 -20.15 -6.73 -2.27
N ASP A 179 -19.81 -5.69 -3.02
CA ASP A 179 -19.56 -5.74 -4.45
C ASP A 179 -18.18 -6.38 -4.71
N THR A 180 -18.22 -7.68 -5.03
CA THR A 180 -17.03 -8.48 -5.34
C THR A 180 -16.19 -7.94 -6.50
N ARG A 181 -16.75 -7.11 -7.40
CA ARG A 181 -16.02 -6.53 -8.54
C ARG A 181 -15.25 -5.27 -8.16
N ARG A 182 -15.78 -4.47 -7.22
CA ARG A 182 -15.20 -3.18 -6.82
C ARG A 182 -14.36 -3.26 -5.54
N LEU A 183 -14.68 -4.17 -4.63
CA LEU A 183 -14.00 -4.33 -3.35
C LEU A 183 -12.47 -4.52 -3.46
N PRO A 184 -11.93 -5.41 -4.32
CA PRO A 184 -10.47 -5.52 -4.49
C PRO A 184 -9.82 -4.20 -4.93
N LYS A 185 -10.46 -3.48 -5.85
CA LYS A 185 -9.96 -2.19 -6.35
C LYS A 185 -10.03 -1.11 -5.28
N ALA A 186 -11.06 -1.12 -4.45
CA ALA A 186 -11.19 -0.20 -3.33
C ALA A 186 -10.02 -0.34 -2.34
N ILE A 187 -9.64 -1.59 -2.02
CA ILE A 187 -8.48 -1.90 -1.19
C ILE A 187 -7.18 -1.46 -1.86
N GLN A 188 -6.97 -1.84 -3.13
CA GLN A 188 -5.76 -1.48 -3.87
C GLN A 188 -5.59 0.04 -4.01
N CYS A 189 -6.67 0.79 -4.17
CA CYS A 189 -6.60 2.25 -4.19
C CYS A 189 -6.03 2.86 -2.89
N ILE A 190 -6.12 2.18 -1.76
CA ILE A 190 -5.48 2.58 -0.49
C ILE A 190 -4.05 2.03 -0.40
N LEU A 191 -3.88 0.74 -0.70
CA LEU A 191 -2.63 0.01 -0.39
C LEU A 191 -1.59 0.04 -1.51
N SER A 192 -2.03 0.14 -2.76
CA SER A 192 -1.24 -0.04 -3.97
C SER A 192 -1.77 0.84 -5.12
N ASN A 193 -1.34 2.13 -5.17
CA ASN A 193 -1.61 3.14 -6.21
C ASN A 193 -2.22 2.61 -7.53
N TYR A 194 -3.52 2.29 -7.55
CA TYR A 194 -4.14 1.60 -8.67
C TYR A 194 -4.17 2.53 -9.88
N ARG A 195 -3.50 2.12 -10.97
CA ARG A 195 -3.28 2.94 -12.18
C ARG A 195 -2.62 4.30 -11.92
N GLY A 196 -1.83 4.42 -10.85
CA GLY A 196 -1.11 5.66 -10.51
C GLY A 196 -1.97 6.74 -9.85
N ALA A 197 -3.25 6.50 -9.62
CA ALA A 197 -4.11 7.43 -8.89
C ALA A 197 -4.00 7.20 -7.38
N ARG A 198 -3.73 8.26 -6.62
CA ARG A 198 -3.90 8.27 -5.16
C ARG A 198 -5.32 8.68 -4.83
N VAL A 199 -5.90 8.05 -3.82
CA VAL A 199 -7.17 8.50 -3.28
C VAL A 199 -6.91 9.56 -2.23
N ASP A 200 -7.60 10.67 -2.38
CA ASP A 200 -7.60 11.77 -1.42
C ASP A 200 -8.52 11.40 -0.24
N ILE A 201 -7.93 10.80 0.79
CA ILE A 201 -8.56 10.45 2.08
C ILE A 201 -7.63 10.97 3.19
N PRO A 202 -8.16 11.65 4.22
CA PRO A 202 -7.37 12.10 5.36
C PRO A 202 -6.64 10.93 6.05
N PRO A 203 -5.33 11.02 6.34
CA PRO A 203 -4.56 9.90 6.88
C PRO A 203 -5.07 9.34 8.21
N ASP A 204 -5.75 10.17 9.01
CA ASP A 204 -6.31 9.86 10.33
C ASP A 204 -7.55 8.97 10.29
N VAL A 205 -8.21 8.83 9.14
CA VAL A 205 -9.39 7.95 8.97
C VAL A 205 -9.13 6.72 8.10
N VAL A 206 -7.91 6.59 7.55
CA VAL A 206 -7.58 5.51 6.60
C VAL A 206 -7.63 4.14 7.27
N ASP A 207 -7.22 4.04 8.53
CA ASP A 207 -7.28 2.79 9.29
C ASP A 207 -8.73 2.30 9.46
N GLU A 208 -9.66 3.19 9.81
CA GLU A 208 -11.09 2.88 9.92
C GLU A 208 -11.70 2.47 8.57
N VAL A 209 -11.33 3.17 7.49
CA VAL A 209 -11.76 2.84 6.13
C VAL A 209 -11.25 1.45 5.74
N LEU A 210 -9.99 1.13 6.07
CA LEU A 210 -9.42 -0.18 5.80
C LEU A 210 -10.09 -1.29 6.62
N VAL A 211 -10.42 -1.03 7.90
CA VAL A 211 -11.21 -1.97 8.72
C VAL A 211 -12.59 -2.22 8.11
N ARG A 212 -13.27 -1.17 7.61
CA ARG A 212 -14.58 -1.29 6.93
C ARG A 212 -14.50 -2.16 5.68
N LEU A 213 -13.49 -1.92 4.83
CA LEU A 213 -13.23 -2.78 3.67
C LEU A 213 -12.88 -4.22 4.10
N GLY A 214 -12.08 -4.38 5.15
CA GLY A 214 -11.73 -5.70 5.72
C GLY A 214 -12.95 -6.48 6.19
N LYS A 215 -13.90 -5.84 6.89
CA LYS A 215 -15.18 -6.44 7.28
C LYS A 215 -15.97 -6.92 6.06
N ALA A 216 -15.98 -6.14 4.98
CA ALA A 216 -16.64 -6.53 3.74
C ALA A 216 -16.01 -7.79 3.11
N VAL A 217 -14.68 -7.91 3.14
CA VAL A 217 -13.95 -9.11 2.69
C VAL A 217 -14.29 -10.32 3.58
N ALA A 218 -14.36 -10.11 4.90
CA ALA A 218 -14.69 -11.13 5.87
C ALA A 218 -16.13 -11.65 5.72
N MET A 219 -17.08 -10.77 5.40
CA MET A 219 -18.47 -11.14 5.07
C MET A 219 -18.52 -12.08 3.87
N LEU A 220 -17.65 -11.87 2.87
CA LEU A 220 -17.52 -12.75 1.71
C LEU A 220 -16.75 -14.04 2.00
N ARG A 221 -16.21 -14.21 3.22
CA ARG A 221 -15.32 -15.31 3.63
C ARG A 221 -14.04 -15.42 2.79
N LYS A 222 -13.53 -14.28 2.29
CA LYS A 222 -12.36 -14.24 1.40
C LYS A 222 -11.09 -13.74 2.09
N MET A 223 -11.11 -13.51 3.40
CA MET A 223 -9.90 -13.16 4.14
C MET A 223 -8.92 -14.35 4.19
N PRO A 224 -7.60 -14.11 4.27
CA PRO A 224 -6.60 -15.18 4.35
C PRO A 224 -6.85 -16.19 5.48
N CYS A 225 -7.32 -15.73 6.64
CA CYS A 225 -7.66 -16.59 7.77
C CYS A 225 -8.91 -17.49 7.53
N GLN A 226 -9.71 -17.19 6.50
CA GLN A 226 -10.91 -17.94 6.12
C GLN A 226 -10.71 -18.75 4.82
N GLN A 227 -9.86 -18.26 3.92
CA GLN A 227 -9.60 -18.85 2.61
C GLN A 227 -8.09 -18.81 2.30
N ALA A 228 -7.45 -19.98 2.23
CA ALA A 228 -6.02 -20.10 1.95
C ALA A 228 -5.62 -19.51 0.58
N ALA A 229 -6.47 -19.68 -0.44
CA ALA A 229 -6.29 -19.11 -1.78
C ALA A 229 -6.93 -17.71 -1.91
N ALA A 230 -6.75 -16.84 -0.91
CA ALA A 230 -7.22 -15.46 -0.98
C ALA A 230 -6.52 -14.68 -2.11
N ALA A 231 -7.25 -13.76 -2.75
CA ALA A 231 -6.68 -12.86 -3.75
C ALA A 231 -5.66 -11.90 -3.12
N ASP A 232 -4.69 -11.42 -3.91
CA ASP A 232 -3.58 -10.61 -3.40
C ASP A 232 -4.03 -9.34 -2.69
N ALA A 233 -5.06 -8.66 -3.21
CA ALA A 233 -5.64 -7.48 -2.54
C ALA A 233 -6.13 -7.80 -1.11
N TYR A 234 -6.67 -8.99 -0.86
CA TYR A 234 -7.14 -9.39 0.48
C TYR A 234 -5.99 -9.78 1.40
N ARG A 235 -4.90 -10.32 0.84
CA ARG A 235 -3.64 -10.55 1.59
C ARG A 235 -2.98 -9.24 1.98
N GLU A 236 -2.91 -8.27 1.06
CA GLU A 236 -2.42 -6.92 1.32
C GLU A 236 -3.24 -6.25 2.43
N ALA A 237 -4.59 -6.33 2.37
CA ALA A 237 -5.45 -5.79 3.43
C ALA A 237 -5.19 -6.44 4.79
N HIS A 238 -5.04 -7.76 4.82
CA HIS A 238 -4.74 -8.48 6.06
C HIS A 238 -3.41 -8.02 6.68
N GLN A 239 -2.34 -7.97 5.88
CA GLN A 239 -1.02 -7.53 6.33
C GLN A 239 -1.04 -6.07 6.81
N ALA A 240 -1.75 -5.20 6.10
CA ALA A 240 -1.90 -3.79 6.46
C ALA A 240 -2.67 -3.63 7.78
N LEU A 241 -3.74 -4.41 8.00
CA LEU A 241 -4.50 -4.41 9.25
C LEU A 241 -3.71 -5.00 10.41
N GLU A 242 -2.88 -6.01 10.17
CA GLU A 242 -1.91 -6.48 11.17
C GLU A 242 -0.91 -5.37 11.52
N GLN A 243 -0.32 -4.69 10.52
CA GLN A 243 0.63 -3.62 10.80
C GLN A 243 0.04 -2.49 11.65
N LEU A 244 -1.25 -2.20 11.50
CA LEU A 244 -1.97 -1.21 12.30
C LEU A 244 -2.47 -1.74 13.66
N ASP A 245 -2.25 -3.03 13.96
CA ASP A 245 -2.83 -3.72 15.11
C ASP A 245 -4.37 -3.62 15.18
N ARG A 246 -5.01 -3.57 14.00
CA ARG A 246 -6.48 -3.48 13.82
C ARG A 246 -7.10 -4.74 13.24
N LEU A 247 -6.34 -5.82 13.03
CA LEU A 247 -6.85 -7.07 12.44
C LEU A 247 -8.00 -7.68 13.28
N SER A 248 -7.93 -7.57 14.61
CA SER A 248 -8.98 -8.02 15.54
C SER A 248 -10.34 -7.42 15.24
N ASP A 249 -10.38 -6.19 14.73
CA ASP A 249 -11.62 -5.43 14.55
C ASP A 249 -12.43 -5.90 13.35
N VAL A 250 -11.81 -6.67 12.45
CA VAL A 250 -12.51 -7.38 11.36
C VAL A 250 -13.34 -8.53 11.92
N GLY A 251 -12.95 -9.10 13.06
CA GLY A 251 -13.70 -10.13 13.80
C GLY A 251 -13.61 -11.55 13.22
N CYS A 252 -12.95 -11.76 12.07
CA CYS A 252 -12.81 -13.09 11.46
C CYS A 252 -11.44 -13.75 11.68
N CYS A 253 -10.40 -12.97 11.96
CA CYS A 253 -9.05 -13.46 12.21
C CYS A 253 -8.74 -13.29 13.70
N ARG A 254 -8.36 -14.37 14.39
CA ARG A 254 -7.84 -14.26 15.76
C ARG A 254 -6.37 -13.81 15.70
N PRO A 255 -5.92 -12.99 16.67
CA PRO A 255 -4.53 -12.58 16.79
C PRO A 255 -3.60 -13.77 17.05
#